data_AF-A0A165EAA9-F1
#
_entry.id   AF-A0A165EAA9-F1
#
_cell.length_a   1.000
_cell.length_b   1.000
_cell.length_c   1.000
_cell.angle_alpha   90.00
_cell.angle_beta   90.00
_cell.angle_gamma   90.00
#
_symmetry.space_group_name_H-M   'P 1'
#
loop_
_entity.id
_entity.type
_entity.pdbx_description
1 polymer ?
#
loop_
_entity_poly.entity_id
_entity_poly.type
_entity_poly.pdbx_seq_one_letter_code
_entity_poly.pdbx_strand_id
1 'polypeptide(L)'
;MAVETRDQLKVERAQISTLSADMERLIKANNTLMAEAQAIRKDFEDYKDEVKGQMDALYRRKSSENFETWFTNLLIWLDYNHFTDDKDKIQQANAHLEGGAALYMKEYAIKLTSEQDVGTWAEYTRKLEMAHKTLDPKCTAQSMLDVHCTIHHKMMIAFAENFRAYAPKSGYSDKDLIVKIREQRSTHIQTVMSVTETLDPSKIPTTWMNYLKFCLEIEIKHLQQVSRNKSTRQTMVTKTTAPKDLMPWTQVHMNSPLNRIALEQAIAALREMKTSTPMSSIGKGKEKVKKDDVASNASTASTAKDTNARIIEMDEFLEDFQYEV
;
A
#
# COMPACT_ATOMS: atom_id res chain seq x y z
N MET A 1 10.73 6.47 -92.50
CA MET A 1 9.77 7.59 -92.57
C MET A 1 8.37 7.11 -92.15
N ALA A 2 7.31 7.21 -92.97
CA ALA A 2 5.92 7.13 -92.50
C ALA A 2 5.47 5.80 -91.82
N VAL A 3 6.00 4.64 -92.24
CA VAL A 3 5.71 3.34 -91.58
C VAL A 3 6.48 3.22 -90.26
N GLU A 4 7.74 3.61 -90.28
CA GLU A 4 8.70 3.57 -89.16
C GLU A 4 8.22 4.40 -87.96
N THR A 5 7.76 5.64 -88.21
CA THR A 5 7.10 6.48 -87.18
C THR A 5 5.81 5.88 -86.64
N ARG A 6 5.09 5.08 -87.45
CA ARG A 6 3.84 4.43 -87.02
C ARG A 6 4.12 3.27 -86.06
N ASP A 7 5.23 2.57 -86.24
CA ASP A 7 5.62 1.44 -85.40
C ASP A 7 6.31 1.91 -84.10
N GLN A 8 7.10 2.99 -84.14
CA GLN A 8 7.55 3.69 -82.93
C GLN A 8 6.37 4.09 -82.03
N LEU A 9 5.35 4.74 -82.59
CA LEU A 9 4.17 5.22 -81.85
C LEU A 9 3.32 4.05 -81.26
N LYS A 10 3.40 2.84 -81.81
CA LYS A 10 2.84 1.62 -81.17
C LYS A 10 3.64 1.21 -79.93
N VAL A 11 4.98 1.24 -80.02
CA VAL A 11 5.88 0.87 -78.91
C VAL A 11 5.72 1.85 -77.75
N GLU A 12 5.71 3.15 -78.03
CA GLU A 12 5.45 4.20 -77.03
C GLU A 12 4.09 4.01 -76.35
N ARG A 13 3.02 3.75 -77.12
CA ARG A 13 1.69 3.46 -76.56
C ARG A 13 1.69 2.22 -75.65
N ALA A 14 2.42 1.17 -76.01
CA ALA A 14 2.55 -0.02 -75.18
C ALA A 14 3.31 0.29 -73.87
N GLN A 15 4.41 1.04 -73.94
CA GLN A 15 5.18 1.48 -72.77
C GLN A 15 4.35 2.35 -71.82
N ILE A 16 3.58 3.31 -72.34
CA ILE A 16 2.66 4.15 -71.55
C ILE A 16 1.60 3.28 -70.85
N SER A 17 1.05 2.27 -71.54
CA SER A 17 0.05 1.36 -70.96
C SER A 17 0.64 0.50 -69.83
N THR A 18 1.89 0.04 -69.96
CA THR A 18 2.60 -0.69 -68.90
C THR A 18 2.87 0.23 -67.70
N LEU A 19 3.41 1.42 -67.93
CA LEU A 19 3.74 2.40 -66.89
C LEU A 19 2.50 2.80 -66.08
N SER A 20 1.35 3.00 -66.73
CA SER A 20 0.07 3.26 -66.04
C SER A 20 -0.33 2.10 -65.12
N ALA A 21 -0.20 0.86 -65.59
CA ALA A 21 -0.55 -0.33 -64.81
C ALA A 21 0.45 -0.65 -63.69
N ASP A 22 1.71 -0.21 -63.79
CA ASP A 22 2.69 -0.25 -62.70
C ASP A 22 2.41 0.85 -61.66
N MET A 23 2.05 2.06 -62.10
CA MET A 23 1.71 3.20 -61.23
C MET A 23 0.45 2.93 -60.39
N GLU A 24 -0.60 2.31 -60.97
CA GLU A 24 -1.77 1.86 -60.20
C GLU A 24 -1.41 0.82 -59.13
N ARG A 25 -0.49 -0.11 -59.44
CA ARG A 25 0.01 -1.10 -58.47
C ARG A 25 0.82 -0.44 -57.35
N LEU A 26 1.65 0.57 -57.67
CA LEU A 26 2.42 1.32 -56.68
C LEU A 26 1.52 2.13 -55.74
N ILE A 27 0.50 2.82 -56.26
CA ILE A 27 -0.52 3.52 -55.45
C ILE A 27 -1.22 2.55 -54.50
N LYS A 28 -1.59 1.36 -54.99
CA LYS A 28 -2.21 0.32 -54.15
C LYS A 28 -1.27 -0.18 -53.04
N ALA A 29 0.01 -0.41 -53.36
CA ALA A 29 1.01 -0.84 -52.38
C ALA A 29 1.24 0.21 -51.28
N ASN A 30 1.39 1.49 -51.65
CA ASN A 30 1.57 2.59 -50.69
C ASN A 30 0.37 2.72 -49.74
N ASN A 31 -0.87 2.53 -50.24
CA ASN A 31 -2.07 2.56 -49.39
C ASN A 31 -2.13 1.38 -48.40
N THR A 32 -1.69 0.18 -48.80
CA THR A 32 -1.56 -0.96 -47.88
C THR A 32 -0.51 -0.67 -46.80
N LEU A 33 0.69 -0.24 -47.19
CA LEU A 33 1.80 0.03 -46.28
C LEU A 33 1.45 1.16 -45.28
N MET A 34 0.70 2.17 -45.71
CA MET A 34 0.18 3.22 -44.83
C MET A 34 -0.79 2.67 -43.77
N ALA A 35 -1.65 1.71 -44.12
CA ALA A 35 -2.56 1.07 -43.18
C ALA A 35 -1.83 0.15 -42.19
N GLU A 36 -0.83 -0.61 -42.65
CA GLU A 36 0.05 -1.42 -41.80
C GLU A 36 0.84 -0.53 -40.81
N ALA A 37 1.39 0.59 -41.27
CA ALA A 37 2.08 1.58 -40.43
C ALA A 37 1.15 2.33 -39.44
N GLN A 38 -0.17 2.30 -39.65
CA GLN A 38 -1.16 2.78 -38.68
C GLN A 38 -1.52 1.69 -37.65
N ALA A 39 -1.66 0.44 -38.08
CA ALA A 39 -1.88 -0.70 -37.19
C ALA A 39 -0.72 -0.87 -36.20
N ILE A 40 0.53 -0.89 -36.68
CA ILE A 40 1.74 -1.03 -35.84
C ILE A 40 1.83 0.07 -34.76
N ARG A 41 1.46 1.32 -35.07
CA ARG A 41 1.42 2.40 -34.08
C ARG A 41 0.35 2.17 -33.01
N LYS A 42 -0.81 1.64 -33.40
CA LYS A 42 -1.89 1.34 -32.47
C LYS A 42 -1.48 0.17 -31.55
N ASP A 43 -0.95 -0.90 -32.12
CA ASP A 43 -0.51 -2.09 -31.38
C ASP A 43 0.61 -1.73 -30.38
N PHE A 44 1.47 -0.77 -30.71
CA PHE A 44 2.50 -0.23 -29.81
C PHE A 44 1.93 0.57 -28.63
N GLU A 45 0.95 1.45 -28.86
CA GLU A 45 0.29 2.21 -27.77
C GLU A 45 -0.60 1.29 -26.91
N ASP A 46 -1.34 0.34 -27.51
CA ASP A 46 -2.08 -0.69 -26.79
C ASP A 46 -1.13 -1.54 -25.89
N TYR A 47 0.03 -1.95 -26.40
CA TYR A 47 1.06 -2.68 -25.64
C TYR A 47 1.62 -1.86 -24.48
N LYS A 48 1.88 -0.57 -24.70
CA LYS A 48 2.37 0.38 -23.70
C LYS A 48 1.37 0.61 -22.57
N ASP A 49 0.08 0.72 -22.88
CA ASP A 49 -0.99 0.77 -21.88
C ASP A 49 -1.17 -0.58 -21.16
N GLU A 50 -0.98 -1.74 -21.82
CA GLU A 50 -0.96 -3.03 -21.12
C GLU A 50 0.25 -3.15 -20.19
N VAL A 51 1.47 -2.82 -20.63
CA VAL A 51 2.69 -2.82 -19.78
C VAL A 51 2.50 -1.91 -18.58
N LYS A 52 1.89 -0.72 -18.77
CA LYS A 52 1.52 0.17 -17.67
C LYS A 52 0.50 -0.49 -16.73
N GLY A 53 -0.58 -1.08 -17.26
CA GLY A 53 -1.59 -1.79 -16.46
C GLY A 53 -1.02 -2.98 -15.67
N GLN A 54 -0.04 -3.70 -16.24
CA GLN A 54 0.70 -4.76 -15.57
C GLN A 54 1.61 -4.20 -14.47
N MET A 55 2.29 -3.06 -14.71
CA MET A 55 3.12 -2.35 -13.73
C MET A 55 2.29 -1.83 -12.55
N ASP A 56 1.15 -1.17 -12.82
CA ASP A 56 0.20 -0.69 -11.83
C ASP A 56 -0.41 -1.84 -11.01
N ALA A 57 -0.70 -2.98 -11.66
CA ALA A 57 -1.14 -4.18 -10.98
C ALA A 57 -0.04 -4.81 -10.11
N LEU A 58 1.23 -4.73 -10.53
CA LEU A 58 2.38 -5.24 -9.78
C LEU A 58 2.67 -4.36 -8.55
N TYR A 59 2.60 -3.03 -8.67
CA TYR A 59 2.65 -2.11 -7.53
C TYR A 59 1.47 -2.32 -6.57
N ARG A 60 0.23 -2.41 -7.07
CA ARG A 60 -0.96 -2.69 -6.25
C ARG A 60 -0.85 -4.03 -5.49
N ARG A 61 -0.10 -5.00 -6.03
CA ARG A 61 0.18 -6.29 -5.39
C ARG A 61 1.33 -6.25 -4.38
N LYS A 62 2.19 -5.23 -4.43
CA LYS A 62 3.30 -4.97 -3.51
C LYS A 62 2.98 -3.81 -2.55
N SER A 63 1.89 -3.89 -1.81
CA SER A 63 1.57 -3.01 -0.68
C SER A 63 2.51 -3.17 0.54
N SER A 64 3.72 -3.70 0.32
CA SER A 64 4.82 -3.84 1.26
C SER A 64 6.18 -3.44 0.66
N GLU A 65 6.21 -2.82 -0.53
CA GLU A 65 7.45 -2.23 -1.05
C GLU A 65 7.81 -0.97 -0.28
N ASN A 66 9.08 -0.86 0.12
CA ASN A 66 9.59 0.31 0.83
C ASN A 66 9.92 1.44 -0.15
N PHE A 67 10.08 2.66 0.38
CA PHE A 67 10.43 3.84 -0.39
C PHE A 67 11.58 3.61 -1.37
N GLU A 68 12.68 3.03 -0.89
CA GLU A 68 13.90 2.81 -1.66
C GLU A 68 13.65 1.96 -2.92
N THR A 69 12.80 0.93 -2.83
CA THR A 69 12.48 0.05 -3.96
C THR A 69 11.62 0.76 -5.00
N TRP A 70 10.53 1.40 -4.56
CA TRP A 70 9.66 2.20 -5.45
C TRP A 70 10.43 3.36 -6.11
N PHE A 71 11.26 4.05 -5.33
CA PHE A 71 12.03 5.20 -5.79
C PHE A 71 13.16 4.79 -6.76
N THR A 72 13.80 3.64 -6.54
CA THR A 72 14.77 3.07 -7.49
C THR A 72 14.09 2.72 -8.82
N ASN A 73 12.91 2.09 -8.79
CA ASN A 73 12.15 1.78 -10.00
C ASN A 73 11.72 3.05 -10.76
N LEU A 74 11.30 4.10 -10.04
CA LEU A 74 10.98 5.41 -10.61
C LEU A 74 12.20 6.06 -11.28
N LEU A 75 13.38 6.03 -10.66
CA LEU A 75 14.61 6.55 -11.26
C LEU A 75 14.97 5.81 -12.55
N ILE A 76 14.88 4.47 -12.56
CA ILE A 76 15.12 3.65 -13.76
C ILE A 76 14.11 4.00 -14.87
N TRP A 77 12.83 4.20 -14.53
CA TRP A 77 11.81 4.57 -15.50
C TRP A 77 12.01 6.00 -16.05
N LEU A 78 12.42 6.95 -15.22
CA LEU A 78 12.72 8.33 -15.65
C LEU A 78 13.90 8.37 -16.63
N ASP A 79 14.96 7.60 -16.36
CA ASP A 79 16.15 7.48 -17.20
C ASP A 79 15.85 6.80 -18.55
N TYR A 80 15.10 5.69 -18.52
CA TYR A 80 14.65 4.97 -19.71
C TYR A 80 13.76 5.80 -20.63
N ASN A 81 12.91 6.68 -20.08
CA ASN A 81 12.09 7.63 -20.86
C ASN A 81 12.80 8.97 -21.13
N HIS A 82 14.10 9.07 -20.81
CA HIS A 82 14.96 10.23 -21.06
C HIS A 82 14.46 11.57 -20.47
N PHE A 83 13.75 11.52 -19.34
CA PHE A 83 13.34 12.72 -18.60
C PHE A 83 14.54 13.39 -17.92
N THR A 84 15.21 14.27 -18.66
CA THR A 84 16.46 14.93 -18.25
C THR A 84 16.25 16.23 -17.48
N ASP A 85 15.16 16.96 -17.72
CA ASP A 85 14.81 18.18 -16.99
C ASP A 85 14.16 17.88 -15.62
N ASP A 86 14.40 18.74 -14.64
CA ASP A 86 13.89 18.57 -13.27
C ASP A 86 12.37 18.81 -13.16
N LYS A 87 11.79 19.73 -13.95
CA LYS A 87 10.34 19.95 -13.97
C LYS A 87 9.61 18.74 -14.52
N ASP A 88 10.13 18.13 -15.59
CA ASP A 88 9.55 16.93 -16.20
C ASP A 88 9.64 15.73 -15.26
N LYS A 89 10.80 15.50 -14.60
CA LYS A 89 10.93 14.45 -13.56
C LYS A 89 9.92 14.66 -12.42
N ILE A 90 9.80 15.89 -11.91
CA ILE A 90 8.84 16.24 -10.85
C ILE A 90 7.41 16.00 -11.33
N GLN A 91 7.06 16.41 -12.55
CA GLN A 91 5.73 16.25 -13.12
C GLN A 91 5.36 14.76 -13.24
N GLN A 92 6.23 13.95 -13.84
CA GLN A 92 5.98 12.51 -14.00
C GLN A 92 5.96 11.78 -12.66
N ALA A 93 6.90 12.05 -11.76
CA ALA A 93 6.93 11.44 -10.44
C ALA A 93 5.68 11.78 -9.63
N ASN A 94 5.23 13.04 -9.65
CA ASN A 94 4.05 13.49 -8.93
C ASN A 94 2.74 12.97 -9.54
N ALA A 95 2.70 12.72 -10.85
CA ALA A 95 1.57 12.08 -11.53
C ALA A 95 1.40 10.59 -11.18
N HIS A 96 2.48 9.90 -10.77
CA HIS A 96 2.47 8.50 -10.34
C HIS A 96 2.48 8.34 -8.80
N LEU A 97 2.18 9.40 -8.03
CA LEU A 97 1.91 9.29 -6.59
C LEU A 97 0.45 8.94 -6.33
N GLU A 98 0.21 7.97 -5.44
CA GLU A 98 -1.12 7.64 -4.93
C GLU A 98 -1.29 7.97 -3.44
N GLY A 99 -2.55 7.97 -2.98
CA GLY A 99 -2.93 7.95 -1.58
C GLY A 99 -2.31 9.05 -0.71
N GLY A 100 -1.73 8.64 0.43
CA GLY A 100 -1.16 9.57 1.42
C GLY A 100 0.03 10.37 0.91
N ALA A 101 0.84 9.81 0.00
CA ALA A 101 1.98 10.50 -0.59
C ALA A 101 1.52 11.64 -1.51
N ALA A 102 0.53 11.37 -2.38
CA ALA A 102 -0.08 12.38 -3.24
C ALA A 102 -0.72 13.52 -2.43
N LEU A 103 -1.45 13.19 -1.35
CA LEU A 103 -2.06 14.18 -0.45
C LEU A 103 -1.03 15.08 0.25
N TYR A 104 0.16 14.55 0.56
CA TYR A 104 1.25 15.30 1.17
C TYR A 104 1.99 16.18 0.15
N MET A 105 2.21 15.66 -1.07
CA MET A 105 2.94 16.36 -2.13
C MET A 105 2.09 17.31 -2.98
N LYS A 106 0.80 17.45 -2.67
CA LYS A 106 -0.20 18.28 -3.40
C LYS A 106 0.24 19.71 -3.76
N GLU A 107 1.19 20.30 -3.03
CA GLU A 107 1.76 21.61 -3.38
C GLU A 107 2.51 21.60 -4.73
N TYR A 108 3.12 20.47 -5.12
CA TYR A 108 3.77 20.33 -6.42
C TYR A 108 2.73 20.24 -7.54
N ALA A 109 1.61 19.56 -7.33
CA ALA A 109 0.48 19.59 -8.26
C ALA A 109 -0.06 21.02 -8.47
N ILE A 110 -0.14 21.82 -7.40
CA ILE A 110 -0.53 23.24 -7.47
C ILE A 110 0.54 24.07 -8.21
N LYS A 111 1.83 23.91 -7.91
CA LYS A 111 2.92 24.59 -8.62
C LYS A 111 2.89 24.31 -10.12
N LEU A 112 2.82 23.01 -10.49
CA LEU A 112 2.76 22.53 -11.88
C LEU A 112 1.57 23.13 -12.65
N THR A 113 0.38 23.16 -12.05
CA THR A 113 -0.83 23.70 -12.69
C THR A 113 -0.92 25.23 -12.69
N SER A 114 -0.11 25.91 -11.86
CA SER A 114 -0.07 27.38 -11.77
C SER A 114 1.13 27.99 -12.52
N GLU A 115 1.87 27.19 -13.30
CA GLU A 115 3.14 27.52 -13.95
C GLU A 115 4.19 28.15 -13.01
N GLN A 116 4.06 27.88 -11.70
CA GLN A 116 4.98 28.38 -10.69
C GLN A 116 6.25 27.52 -10.67
N ASP A 117 7.39 28.14 -10.32
CA ASP A 117 8.64 27.43 -10.10
C ASP A 117 8.44 26.21 -9.17
N VAL A 118 8.69 25.03 -9.72
CA VAL A 118 8.57 23.76 -9.00
C VAL A 118 9.71 23.56 -8.02
N GLY A 119 10.89 24.14 -8.26
CA GLY A 119 12.14 23.84 -7.57
C GLY A 119 12.87 22.64 -8.18
N THR A 120 13.94 22.20 -7.54
CA THR A 120 14.82 21.14 -8.07
C THR A 120 14.32 19.73 -7.75
N TRP A 121 14.73 18.74 -8.56
CA TRP A 121 14.50 17.32 -8.31
C TRP A 121 15.07 16.89 -6.93
N ALA A 122 16.21 17.46 -6.53
CA ALA A 122 16.80 17.24 -5.20
C ALA A 122 15.90 17.73 -4.04
N GLU A 123 15.15 18.82 -4.22
CA GLU A 123 14.22 19.33 -3.20
C GLU A 123 12.91 18.52 -3.17
N TYR A 124 12.38 18.17 -4.34
CA TYR A 124 11.22 17.30 -4.48
C TYR A 124 11.46 15.93 -3.83
N THR A 125 12.55 15.26 -4.21
CA THR A 125 12.92 13.93 -3.70
C THR A 125 13.16 13.93 -2.20
N ARG A 126 13.91 14.91 -1.66
CA ARG A 126 14.09 15.07 -0.21
C ARG A 126 12.77 15.30 0.53
N LYS A 127 11.81 16.03 -0.06
CA LYS A 127 10.48 16.22 0.56
C LYS A 127 9.64 14.95 0.48
N LEU A 128 9.72 14.21 -0.62
CA LEU A 128 9.02 12.94 -0.82
C LEU A 128 9.55 11.82 0.09
N GLU A 129 10.87 11.74 0.25
CA GLU A 129 11.54 10.86 1.22
C GLU A 129 11.08 11.19 2.66
N MET A 130 11.05 12.49 3.02
CA MET A 130 10.50 12.95 4.30
C MET A 130 9.00 12.66 4.44
N ALA A 131 8.22 12.75 3.35
CA ALA A 131 6.82 12.37 3.33
C ALA A 131 6.68 10.88 3.67
N HIS A 132 7.39 10.01 2.96
CA HIS A 132 7.38 8.57 3.23
C HIS A 132 7.86 8.26 4.65
N LYS A 133 8.97 8.84 5.13
CA LYS A 133 9.47 8.61 6.50
C LYS A 133 8.53 9.13 7.59
N THR A 134 7.64 10.06 7.28
CA THR A 134 6.60 10.59 8.20
C THR A 134 5.28 9.82 8.08
N LEU A 135 4.96 9.30 6.90
CA LEU A 135 3.72 8.58 6.59
C LEU A 135 3.83 7.10 6.92
N ASP A 136 4.92 6.41 6.55
CA ASP A 136 5.08 4.96 6.77
C ASP A 136 4.80 4.55 8.22
N PRO A 137 5.42 5.12 9.28
CA PRO A 137 5.08 4.75 10.66
C PRO A 137 3.62 5.00 11.05
N LYS A 138 2.92 5.92 10.36
CA LYS A 138 1.50 6.25 10.60
C LYS A 138 0.57 5.35 9.79
N CYS A 139 0.75 5.26 8.49
CA CYS A 139 0.01 4.40 7.56
C CYS A 139 0.17 2.92 7.91
N THR A 140 1.38 2.48 8.27
CA THR A 140 1.64 1.12 8.76
C THR A 140 0.91 0.89 10.09
N ALA A 141 0.95 1.83 11.04
CA ALA A 141 0.18 1.72 12.27
C ALA A 141 -1.35 1.79 12.05
N GLN A 142 -1.81 2.55 11.06
CA GLN A 142 -3.22 2.68 10.69
C GLN A 142 -3.73 1.37 10.05
N SER A 143 -2.99 0.83 9.08
CA SER A 143 -3.27 -0.46 8.44
C SER A 143 -3.28 -1.61 9.45
N MET A 144 -2.27 -1.68 10.32
CA MET A 144 -2.21 -2.68 11.40
C MET A 144 -3.37 -2.53 12.40
N LEU A 145 -3.78 -1.31 12.71
CA LEU A 145 -4.95 -1.04 13.55
C LEU A 145 -6.25 -1.49 12.86
N ASP A 146 -6.41 -1.18 11.58
CA ASP A 146 -7.61 -1.48 10.80
C ASP A 146 -7.78 -3.00 10.61
N VAL A 147 -6.71 -3.71 10.26
CA VAL A 147 -6.70 -5.19 10.24
C VAL A 147 -7.03 -5.76 11.62
N HIS A 148 -6.44 -5.22 12.70
CA HIS A 148 -6.76 -5.67 14.07
C HIS A 148 -8.21 -5.36 14.49
N CYS A 149 -8.84 -4.33 13.91
CA CYS A 149 -10.24 -3.97 14.17
C CYS A 149 -11.25 -4.77 13.32
N THR A 150 -10.87 -5.39 12.20
CA THR A 150 -11.77 -6.30 11.45
C THR A 150 -11.85 -7.70 12.07
N ILE A 151 -10.81 -8.12 12.80
CA ILE A 151 -10.84 -9.35 13.61
C ILE A 151 -11.81 -9.14 14.78
N HIS A 152 -12.80 -10.03 14.96
CA HIS A 152 -13.69 -9.97 16.13
C HIS A 152 -13.04 -10.62 17.35
N HIS A 153 -12.83 -9.85 18.42
CA HIS A 153 -12.14 -10.32 19.62
C HIS A 153 -13.13 -10.83 20.68
N LYS A 154 -12.89 -12.05 21.18
CA LYS A 154 -13.75 -12.72 22.18
C LYS A 154 -13.84 -11.97 23.53
N MET A 155 -12.86 -11.11 23.82
CA MET A 155 -12.78 -10.31 25.04
C MET A 155 -12.15 -8.94 24.70
N MET A 156 -12.67 -7.87 25.30
CA MET A 156 -12.17 -6.51 25.16
C MET A 156 -10.69 -6.38 25.60
N ILE A 157 -10.24 -7.20 26.56
CA ILE A 157 -8.82 -7.21 26.98
C ILE A 157 -7.85 -7.60 25.85
N ALA A 158 -8.16 -8.65 25.08
CA ALA A 158 -7.31 -9.12 23.98
C ALA A 158 -7.30 -8.11 22.80
N PHE A 159 -8.44 -7.46 22.54
CA PHE A 159 -8.49 -6.33 21.62
C PHE A 159 -7.60 -5.17 22.09
N ALA A 160 -7.68 -4.81 23.38
CA ALA A 160 -7.02 -3.64 23.95
C ALA A 160 -5.49 -3.70 23.96
N GLU A 161 -4.88 -4.89 23.96
CA GLU A 161 -3.43 -5.09 23.97
C GLU A 161 -2.78 -4.53 22.69
N ASN A 162 -3.13 -5.08 21.52
CA ASN A 162 -2.62 -4.59 20.24
C ASN A 162 -3.18 -3.20 19.88
N PHE A 163 -4.46 -2.91 20.18
CA PHE A 163 -5.07 -1.62 19.84
C PHE A 163 -4.29 -0.44 20.44
N ARG A 164 -3.83 -0.56 21.69
CA ARG A 164 -2.99 0.47 22.35
C ARG A 164 -1.61 0.66 21.71
N ALA A 165 -1.05 -0.36 21.07
CA ALA A 165 0.28 -0.28 20.44
C ALA A 165 0.27 0.52 19.12
N TYR A 166 -0.87 0.53 18.43
CA TYR A 166 -1.05 1.16 17.12
C TYR A 166 -1.87 2.46 17.16
N ALA A 167 -2.92 2.55 17.99
CA ALA A 167 -3.82 3.71 18.03
C ALA A 167 -3.10 5.07 18.20
N PRO A 168 -2.12 5.25 19.12
CA PRO A 168 -1.39 6.51 19.26
C PRO A 168 -0.55 6.92 18.04
N LYS A 169 -0.21 5.96 17.16
CA LYS A 169 0.63 6.15 15.98
C LYS A 169 -0.19 6.31 14.70
N SER A 170 -1.38 5.72 14.66
CA SER A 170 -2.29 5.70 13.49
C SER A 170 -2.71 7.07 12.95
N GLY A 171 -2.70 8.11 13.79
CA GLY A 171 -3.14 9.46 13.42
C GLY A 171 -4.67 9.68 13.42
N TYR A 172 -5.47 8.65 13.73
CA TYR A 172 -6.91 8.79 13.93
C TYR A 172 -7.26 9.72 15.10
N SER A 173 -8.44 10.36 15.04
CA SER A 173 -8.94 11.16 16.16
C SER A 173 -9.53 10.28 17.27
N ASP A 174 -9.70 10.85 18.47
CA ASP A 174 -10.43 10.19 19.56
C ASP A 174 -11.81 9.66 19.13
N LYS A 175 -12.52 10.37 18.24
CA LYS A 175 -13.85 9.97 17.76
C LYS A 175 -13.79 8.69 16.92
N ASP A 176 -12.85 8.63 15.98
CA ASP A 176 -12.70 7.49 15.05
C ASP A 176 -12.22 6.24 15.80
N LEU A 177 -11.30 6.44 16.76
CA LEU A 177 -10.84 5.38 17.66
C LEU A 177 -11.98 4.89 18.57
N ILE A 178 -12.84 5.78 19.07
CA ILE A 178 -14.05 5.40 19.83
C ILE A 178 -15.05 4.61 18.97
N VAL A 179 -15.21 4.91 17.67
CA VAL A 179 -16.03 4.09 16.76
C VAL A 179 -15.48 2.68 16.64
N LYS A 180 -14.18 2.52 16.37
CA LYS A 180 -13.53 1.19 16.29
C LYS A 180 -13.63 0.40 17.61
N ILE A 181 -13.52 1.08 18.76
CA ILE A 181 -13.76 0.44 20.08
C ILE A 181 -15.25 0.07 20.27
N ARG A 182 -16.19 0.88 19.76
CA ARG A 182 -17.64 0.65 19.89
C ARG A 182 -18.11 -0.62 19.17
N GLU A 183 -17.50 -0.93 18.03
CA GLU A 183 -17.78 -2.11 17.19
C GLU A 183 -17.34 -3.42 17.85
N GLN A 184 -16.24 -3.40 18.61
CA GLN A 184 -15.69 -4.57 19.31
C GLN A 184 -16.30 -4.83 20.69
N ARG A 185 -17.38 -4.14 21.07
CA ARG A 185 -18.06 -4.34 22.37
C ARG A 185 -18.91 -5.60 22.37
N SER A 186 -18.72 -6.45 23.37
CA SER A 186 -19.69 -7.49 23.69
C SER A 186 -21.02 -6.90 24.15
N THR A 187 -22.12 -7.64 23.97
CA THR A 187 -23.49 -7.19 24.27
C THR A 187 -23.64 -6.68 25.71
N HIS A 188 -22.95 -7.28 26.68
CA HIS A 188 -23.00 -6.80 28.06
C HIS A 188 -22.38 -5.41 28.24
N ILE A 189 -21.25 -5.14 27.59
CA ILE A 189 -20.63 -3.80 27.60
C ILE A 189 -21.59 -2.82 26.93
N GLN A 190 -22.17 -3.18 25.78
CA GLN A 190 -23.15 -2.34 25.07
C GLN A 190 -24.34 -1.96 25.97
N THR A 191 -24.99 -2.93 26.64
CA THR A 191 -26.11 -2.67 27.56
C THR A 191 -25.73 -1.74 28.71
N VAL A 192 -24.60 -1.99 29.39
CA VAL A 192 -24.17 -1.16 30.54
C VAL A 192 -23.81 0.27 30.08
N MET A 193 -23.22 0.42 28.89
CA MET A 193 -22.95 1.75 28.33
C MET A 193 -24.24 2.48 27.97
N SER A 194 -25.22 1.83 27.33
CA SER A 194 -26.51 2.46 27.02
C SER A 194 -27.27 2.91 28.27
N VAL A 195 -27.25 2.12 29.35
CA VAL A 195 -27.84 2.52 30.64
C VAL A 195 -27.06 3.65 31.31
N THR A 196 -25.74 3.71 31.13
CA THR A 196 -24.93 4.85 31.61
C THR A 196 -25.26 6.12 30.83
N GLU A 197 -25.38 6.02 29.50
CA GLU A 197 -25.63 7.13 28.57
C GLU A 197 -27.04 7.74 28.77
N THR A 198 -28.05 6.97 29.21
CA THR A 198 -29.38 7.51 29.56
C THR A 198 -29.47 8.09 30.98
N LEU A 199 -28.70 7.58 31.94
CA LEU A 199 -28.72 8.06 33.33
C LEU A 199 -27.80 9.26 33.58
N ASP A 200 -26.63 9.28 32.94
CA ASP A 200 -25.66 10.37 33.02
C ASP A 200 -24.69 10.36 31.80
N PRO A 201 -25.03 11.09 30.72
CA PRO A 201 -24.18 11.23 29.55
C PRO A 201 -22.75 11.71 29.88
N SER A 202 -22.55 12.50 30.94
CA SER A 202 -21.22 13.03 31.29
C SER A 202 -20.23 11.97 31.77
N LYS A 203 -20.72 10.77 32.16
CA LYS A 203 -19.89 9.61 32.51
C LYS A 203 -19.35 8.85 31.30
N ILE A 204 -19.84 9.12 30.08
CA ILE A 204 -19.32 8.49 28.86
C ILE A 204 -18.04 9.22 28.41
N PRO A 205 -16.85 8.59 28.43
CA PRO A 205 -15.60 9.31 28.15
C PRO A 205 -15.48 9.72 26.68
N THR A 206 -15.03 10.95 26.44
CA THR A 206 -14.85 11.51 25.09
C THR A 206 -13.47 11.27 24.49
N THR A 207 -12.51 10.77 25.26
CA THR A 207 -11.19 10.35 24.76
C THR A 207 -11.07 8.83 24.69
N TRP A 208 -10.43 8.32 23.63
CA TRP A 208 -10.42 6.89 23.28
C TRP A 208 -9.78 6.03 24.38
N MET A 209 -8.73 6.53 25.02
CA MET A 209 -8.01 5.82 26.08
C MET A 209 -8.90 5.61 27.31
N ASN A 210 -9.67 6.63 27.70
CA ASN A 210 -10.61 6.55 28.81
C ASN A 210 -11.84 5.72 28.44
N TYR A 211 -12.32 5.82 27.20
CA TYR A 211 -13.43 5.02 26.68
C TYR A 211 -13.09 3.52 26.68
N LEU A 212 -11.91 3.15 26.17
CA LEU A 212 -11.40 1.77 26.20
C LEU A 212 -11.23 1.26 27.64
N LYS A 213 -10.71 2.09 28.55
CA LYS A 213 -10.61 1.75 29.98
C LYS A 213 -12.00 1.50 30.59
N PHE A 214 -12.99 2.32 30.26
CA PHE A 214 -14.37 2.15 30.75
C PHE A 214 -15.01 0.84 30.25
N CYS A 215 -14.82 0.49 28.97
CA CYS A 215 -15.24 -0.81 28.42
C CYS A 215 -14.60 -2.00 29.17
N LEU A 216 -13.29 -1.93 29.44
CA LEU A 216 -12.55 -2.96 30.18
C LEU A 216 -13.02 -3.08 31.63
N GLU A 217 -13.28 -1.96 32.30
CA GLU A 217 -13.80 -1.97 33.67
C GLU A 217 -15.18 -2.65 33.76
N ILE A 218 -16.04 -2.49 32.74
CA ILE A 218 -17.33 -3.21 32.67
C ILE A 218 -17.10 -4.70 32.48
N GLU A 219 -16.24 -5.11 31.53
CA GLU A 219 -15.93 -6.52 31.27
C GLU A 219 -15.35 -7.23 32.51
N ILE A 220 -14.40 -6.60 33.20
CA ILE A 220 -13.78 -7.15 34.42
C ILE A 220 -14.83 -7.31 35.53
N LYS A 221 -15.70 -6.31 35.76
CA LYS A 221 -16.78 -6.38 36.75
C LYS A 221 -17.77 -7.50 36.42
N HIS A 222 -18.11 -7.69 35.14
CA HIS A 222 -18.96 -8.78 34.67
C HIS A 222 -18.37 -10.16 34.93
N LEU A 223 -17.09 -10.38 34.55
CA LEU A 223 -16.40 -11.65 34.75
C LEU A 223 -16.29 -12.02 36.24
N GLN A 224 -16.04 -11.03 37.11
CA GLN A 224 -16.04 -11.21 38.56
C GLN A 224 -17.42 -11.64 39.10
N GLN A 225 -18.51 -11.01 38.63
CA GLN A 225 -19.88 -11.40 38.99
C GLN A 225 -20.21 -12.81 38.51
N VAL A 226 -19.93 -13.16 37.26
CA VAL A 226 -20.18 -14.50 36.70
C VAL A 226 -19.38 -15.57 37.45
N SER A 227 -18.13 -15.29 37.83
CA SER A 227 -17.31 -16.19 38.65
C SER A 227 -17.91 -16.40 40.05
N ARG A 228 -18.26 -15.32 40.75
CA ARG A 228 -18.89 -15.37 42.08
C ARG A 228 -20.21 -16.15 42.06
N ASN A 229 -21.06 -15.89 41.07
CA ASN A 229 -22.37 -16.53 40.94
C ASN A 229 -22.26 -18.04 40.62
N LYS A 230 -21.21 -18.48 39.89
CA LYS A 230 -20.91 -19.90 39.68
C LYS A 230 -20.51 -20.59 41.00
N SER A 231 -19.65 -19.96 41.80
CA SER A 231 -19.27 -20.47 43.13
C SER A 231 -20.48 -20.62 44.04
N THR A 232 -21.33 -19.59 44.17
CA THR A 232 -22.55 -19.65 45.00
C THR A 232 -23.54 -20.73 44.53
N ARG A 233 -23.66 -20.99 43.22
CA ARG A 233 -24.50 -22.09 42.71
C ARG A 233 -23.99 -23.47 43.12
N GLN A 234 -22.68 -23.69 43.20
CA GLN A 234 -22.15 -24.98 43.67
C GLN A 234 -22.39 -25.23 45.16
N THR A 235 -22.44 -24.18 45.99
CA THR A 235 -22.72 -24.31 47.44
C THR A 235 -24.17 -24.72 47.76
N MET A 236 -25.11 -24.59 46.81
CA MET A 236 -26.53 -24.95 47.03
C MET A 236 -26.94 -26.33 46.49
N VAL A 237 -26.02 -27.11 45.90
CA VAL A 237 -26.33 -28.44 45.30
C VAL A 237 -25.63 -29.58 46.07
N THR A 238 -25.54 -29.46 47.39
CA THR A 238 -25.02 -30.52 48.29
C THR A 238 -25.93 -30.77 49.49
N LYS A 239 -27.24 -30.92 49.25
CA LYS A 239 -28.11 -31.58 50.23
C LYS A 239 -29.25 -32.42 49.62
N THR A 240 -29.15 -33.73 49.85
CA THR A 240 -30.19 -34.78 49.82
C THR A 240 -30.54 -35.46 48.48
N THR A 241 -30.42 -36.80 48.51
CA THR A 241 -31.00 -37.82 47.60
C THR A 241 -30.31 -38.08 46.26
N ALA A 242 -30.42 -39.34 45.80
CA ALA A 242 -29.59 -40.01 44.79
C ALA A 242 -30.42 -40.41 43.53
N PRO A 243 -29.86 -41.10 42.50
CA PRO A 243 -30.09 -40.68 41.10
C PRO A 243 -31.03 -41.57 40.27
N LYS A 244 -31.45 -41.03 39.11
CA LYS A 244 -31.72 -41.79 37.88
C LYS A 244 -31.63 -40.93 36.62
N ASP A 245 -31.37 -41.61 35.51
CA ASP A 245 -30.79 -41.13 34.25
C ASP A 245 -31.56 -40.04 33.49
N LEU A 246 -30.81 -39.11 32.88
CA LEU A 246 -30.84 -38.84 31.42
C LEU A 246 -29.71 -37.87 31.00
N MET A 247 -29.04 -38.19 29.89
CA MET A 247 -27.91 -37.48 29.24
C MET A 247 -28.22 -37.31 27.74
N PRO A 248 -27.38 -36.64 26.92
CA PRO A 248 -26.41 -35.56 27.17
C PRO A 248 -27.01 -34.21 26.65
N TRP A 249 -26.36 -33.09 26.29
CA TRP A 249 -24.97 -32.65 26.05
C TRP A 249 -24.85 -31.17 26.53
N THR A 250 -23.78 -30.36 26.37
CA THR A 250 -22.41 -30.48 25.81
C THR A 250 -21.43 -29.86 26.82
N GLN A 251 -20.27 -30.49 27.06
CA GLN A 251 -19.25 -29.96 27.98
C GLN A 251 -17.88 -29.91 27.29
N VAL A 252 -17.56 -28.79 26.63
CA VAL A 252 -16.28 -28.60 25.93
C VAL A 252 -15.66 -27.24 26.27
N HIS A 253 -14.44 -27.29 26.82
CA HIS A 253 -13.47 -26.19 27.01
C HIS A 253 -13.96 -24.77 27.39
N MET A 254 -14.05 -24.54 28.70
CA MET A 254 -13.84 -23.21 29.32
C MET A 254 -12.70 -23.20 30.36
N ASN A 255 -12.00 -24.32 30.56
CA ASN A 255 -10.99 -24.49 31.60
C ASN A 255 -9.56 -24.57 31.00
N SER A 256 -9.11 -23.52 30.32
CA SER A 256 -7.68 -23.37 29.99
C SER A 256 -6.96 -22.64 31.13
N PRO A 257 -5.91 -23.21 31.77
CA PRO A 257 -5.18 -22.55 32.85
C PRO A 257 -4.60 -21.18 32.48
N LEU A 258 -4.21 -21.01 31.21
CA LEU A 258 -3.67 -19.76 30.63
C LEU A 258 -4.58 -18.55 30.91
N ASN A 259 -5.90 -18.72 30.77
CA ASN A 259 -6.86 -17.62 30.93
C ASN A 259 -6.94 -17.12 32.38
N ARG A 260 -6.64 -17.97 33.38
CA ARG A 260 -6.60 -17.56 34.79
C ARG A 260 -5.32 -16.80 35.11
N ILE A 261 -4.18 -17.25 34.59
CA ILE A 261 -2.88 -16.61 34.81
C ILE A 261 -2.88 -15.19 34.22
N ALA A 262 -3.35 -15.02 32.98
CA ALA A 262 -3.46 -13.71 32.34
C ALA A 262 -4.37 -12.74 33.13
N LEU A 263 -5.50 -13.23 33.66
CA LEU A 263 -6.41 -12.41 34.47
C LEU A 263 -5.78 -11.96 35.80
N GLU A 264 -5.05 -12.84 36.49
CA GLU A 264 -4.38 -12.49 37.74
C GLU A 264 -3.17 -11.55 37.51
N GLN A 265 -2.44 -11.71 36.40
CA GLN A 265 -1.39 -10.77 35.97
C GLN A 265 -1.96 -9.36 35.65
N ALA A 266 -3.07 -9.29 34.92
CA ALA A 266 -3.74 -8.01 34.63
C ALA A 266 -4.22 -7.30 35.91
N ILE A 267 -4.70 -8.06 36.90
CA ILE A 267 -5.11 -7.53 38.20
C ILE A 267 -3.90 -7.05 39.03
N ALA A 268 -2.74 -7.68 38.91
CA ALA A 268 -1.51 -7.24 39.56
C ALA A 268 -0.99 -5.91 38.97
N ALA A 269 -0.85 -5.81 37.64
CA ALA A 269 -0.39 -4.59 36.97
C ALA A 269 -1.27 -3.36 37.27
N LEU A 270 -2.60 -3.55 37.35
CA LEU A 270 -3.55 -2.50 37.72
C LEU A 270 -3.47 -2.05 39.20
N ARG A 271 -2.75 -2.78 40.06
CA ARG A 271 -2.46 -2.37 41.45
C ARG A 271 -1.15 -1.58 41.52
N GLU A 272 -0.11 -2.00 40.81
CA GLU A 272 1.19 -1.31 40.74
C GLU A 272 1.08 0.06 40.07
N MET A 273 0.27 0.19 39.02
CA MET A 273 -0.06 1.49 38.39
C MET A 273 -0.80 2.48 39.30
N LYS A 274 -1.15 2.09 40.54
CA LYS A 274 -1.91 2.92 41.49
C LYS A 274 -1.05 3.54 42.60
N THR A 275 0.26 3.31 42.62
CA THR A 275 1.17 3.77 43.69
C THR A 275 2.35 4.63 43.21
N SER A 276 2.60 4.74 41.91
CA SER A 276 3.72 5.52 41.34
C SER A 276 3.38 7.01 41.10
N THR A 277 3.48 7.82 42.15
CA THR A 277 3.59 9.29 41.99
C THR A 277 4.96 9.62 41.36
N PRO A 278 5.04 10.40 40.26
CA PRO A 278 6.31 10.64 39.58
C PRO A 278 7.18 11.67 40.30
N MET A 279 8.42 11.30 40.64
CA MET A 279 9.50 12.25 40.95
C MET A 279 10.39 12.52 39.73
N SER A 280 11.07 13.66 39.74
CA SER A 280 11.84 14.19 38.62
C SER A 280 13.35 13.94 38.73
N SER A 281 13.94 13.45 37.64
CA SER A 281 15.32 13.69 37.20
C SER A 281 15.38 13.38 35.69
N ILE A 282 15.97 14.17 34.78
CA ILE A 282 17.25 14.89 34.74
C ILE A 282 18.44 13.93 34.70
N GLY A 283 18.90 13.64 33.48
CA GLY A 283 20.16 12.94 33.19
C GLY A 283 20.63 13.26 31.77
N LYS A 284 21.87 13.73 31.61
CA LYS A 284 22.51 13.97 30.30
C LYS A 284 23.39 12.77 29.93
N GLY A 285 23.46 12.42 28.64
CA GLY A 285 24.43 11.46 28.11
C GLY A 285 24.69 11.67 26.62
N LYS A 286 25.95 11.88 26.23
CA LYS A 286 26.45 11.82 24.85
C LYS A 286 27.52 10.74 24.81
N GLU A 287 27.57 9.92 23.75
CA GLU A 287 28.86 9.53 23.14
C GLU A 287 28.71 9.00 21.69
N LYS A 288 29.84 8.79 20.99
CA LYS A 288 29.90 8.72 19.52
C LYS A 288 31.20 8.07 18.96
N VAL A 289 31.13 6.79 18.55
CA VAL A 289 32.16 5.99 17.78
C VAL A 289 31.41 4.85 17.06
N LYS A 290 31.51 4.49 15.76
CA LYS A 290 32.22 4.91 14.51
C LYS A 290 33.61 4.29 14.19
N LYS A 291 33.75 3.78 12.94
CA LYS A 291 34.91 3.09 12.29
C LYS A 291 35.08 1.61 12.70
N ASP A 292 35.51 0.65 11.85
CA ASP A 292 35.98 0.72 10.45
C ASP A 292 35.74 -0.56 9.60
N ASP A 293 36.15 -0.50 8.33
CA ASP A 293 35.94 -1.43 7.20
C ASP A 293 36.60 -2.83 7.29
N VAL A 294 36.19 -3.74 6.39
CA VAL A 294 37.10 -4.56 5.53
C VAL A 294 36.30 -5.21 4.38
N ALA A 295 36.93 -5.38 3.21
CA ALA A 295 36.31 -5.92 1.99
C ALA A 295 36.81 -7.33 1.58
N SER A 296 36.16 -7.97 0.62
CA SER A 296 36.67 -9.15 -0.09
C SER A 296 36.03 -9.29 -1.49
N ASN A 297 36.85 -9.63 -2.48
CA ASN A 297 36.44 -9.78 -3.89
C ASN A 297 36.30 -11.26 -4.29
N ALA A 298 35.41 -11.57 -5.25
CA ALA A 298 35.59 -12.68 -6.19
C ALA A 298 34.69 -12.49 -7.43
N SER A 299 35.15 -12.95 -8.60
CA SER A 299 34.46 -12.75 -9.89
C SER A 299 33.76 -14.01 -10.39
N THR A 300 32.68 -13.83 -11.16
CA THR A 300 32.30 -14.76 -12.24
C THR A 300 31.78 -13.96 -13.44
N ALA A 301 32.48 -14.06 -14.58
CA ALA A 301 32.08 -13.43 -15.83
C ALA A 301 32.22 -14.43 -17.00
N SER A 302 31.11 -14.99 -17.45
CA SER A 302 31.04 -15.84 -18.66
C SER A 302 29.59 -16.05 -19.12
N THR A 303 29.13 -15.24 -20.09
CA THR A 303 27.96 -15.50 -20.97
C THR A 303 27.70 -14.33 -21.94
N ALA A 304 27.93 -13.08 -21.51
CA ALA A 304 27.53 -11.86 -22.22
C ALA A 304 28.23 -11.53 -23.56
N LYS A 305 28.89 -12.50 -24.22
CA LYS A 305 29.59 -12.26 -25.50
C LYS A 305 28.75 -12.47 -26.76
N ASP A 306 27.65 -13.21 -26.65
CA ASP A 306 26.83 -13.59 -27.83
C ASP A 306 25.74 -12.55 -28.16
N THR A 307 25.33 -11.73 -27.17
CA THR A 307 24.24 -10.76 -27.32
C THR A 307 24.68 -9.47 -28.02
N ASN A 308 25.87 -8.96 -27.70
CA ASN A 308 26.36 -7.68 -28.25
C ASN A 308 26.55 -7.71 -29.78
N ALA A 309 26.76 -8.88 -30.38
CA ALA A 309 26.90 -9.03 -31.83
C ALA A 309 25.62 -8.67 -32.61
N ARG A 310 24.43 -8.82 -31.99
CA ARG A 310 23.14 -8.50 -32.62
C ARG A 310 22.66 -7.06 -32.42
N ILE A 311 23.27 -6.32 -31.49
CA ILE A 311 22.85 -4.93 -31.19
C ILE A 311 23.42 -3.97 -32.23
N ILE A 312 24.68 -4.18 -32.64
CA ILE A 312 25.37 -3.36 -33.65
C ILE A 312 24.68 -3.46 -35.03
N GLU A 313 24.12 -4.63 -35.38
CA GLU A 313 23.43 -4.89 -36.65
C GLU A 313 22.06 -4.17 -36.77
N MET A 314 21.56 -3.52 -35.70
CA MET A 314 20.33 -2.72 -35.72
C MET A 314 20.56 -1.20 -35.79
N ASP A 315 21.65 -0.69 -35.23
CA ASP A 315 21.98 0.74 -35.33
C ASP A 315 22.32 1.13 -36.78
N GLU A 316 23.06 0.27 -37.50
CA GLU A 316 23.44 0.47 -38.90
C GLU A 316 22.23 0.46 -39.89
N PHE A 317 21.05 0.04 -39.42
CA PHE A 317 19.81 0.05 -40.22
C PHE A 317 18.95 1.31 -40.02
N LEU A 318 19.31 2.21 -39.09
CA LEU A 318 18.50 3.38 -38.73
C LEU A 318 19.00 4.71 -39.33
N GLU A 319 20.27 4.81 -39.76
CA GLU A 319 20.78 6.05 -40.39
C GLU A 319 20.24 6.27 -41.81
N ASP A 320 19.92 5.21 -42.55
CA ASP A 320 19.52 5.24 -43.98
C ASP A 320 18.12 5.83 -44.25
N PHE A 321 17.35 6.16 -43.20
CA PHE A 321 15.96 6.64 -43.31
C PHE A 321 15.77 8.17 -43.19
N GLN A 322 16.84 8.96 -43.12
CA GLN A 322 16.75 10.43 -43.25
C GLN A 322 16.88 10.87 -44.72
N TYR A 323 15.74 10.95 -45.43
CA TYR A 323 15.61 11.69 -46.68
C TYR A 323 14.55 12.79 -46.59
N GLU A 324 14.78 13.86 -47.36
CA GLU A 324 14.20 15.19 -47.20
C GLU A 324 12.68 15.30 -47.50
N VAL A 325 12.00 16.16 -46.73
CA VAL A 325 10.79 16.93 -47.14
C VAL A 325 10.88 18.33 -46.52
#